data_AF-A0A7C5S8J3-F1
#
_entry.id   AF-A0A7C5S8J3-F1
#
_cell.length_a   1.000
_cell.length_b   1.000
_cell.length_c   1.000
_cell.angle_alpha   90.00
_cell.angle_beta   90.00
_cell.angle_gamma   90.00
#
_symmetry.space_group_name_H-M   'P 1'
#
loop_
_entity.id
_entity.type
_entity.pdbx_description
1 polymer ?
#
loop_
_entity_poly.entity_id
_entity_poly.type
_entity_poly.pdbx_seq_one_letter_code
_entity_poly.pdbx_strand_id
1 'polypeptide(L)'
;MRIVAIFITVTVSLFITALSVALKIPDVVVLDSISNIYGPVKFDHATHSQIAEGCITCHHEHPANAETCKNCHGLDESIFKKSLSGTFMSCDSCHGEYDPETPNMPGLKVAYHRKCFQCHKGMGMIGEDPKGCTQLCHAKKTR
;
A
#
# COMPACT_ATOMS: atom_id res chain seq x y z
N MET A 1 75.12 7.10 -4.79
CA MET A 1 74.00 6.99 -3.83
C MET A 1 72.71 7.43 -4.51
N ARG A 2 71.81 6.51 -4.85
CA ARG A 2 70.47 6.82 -5.38
C ARG A 2 69.46 6.29 -4.35
N ILE A 3 68.81 7.20 -3.64
CA ILE A 3 67.75 6.88 -2.68
C ILE A 3 66.49 6.61 -3.52
N VAL A 4 66.05 5.35 -3.55
CA VAL A 4 64.78 4.96 -4.16
C VAL A 4 63.70 5.14 -3.09
N ALA A 5 62.93 6.22 -3.18
CA ALA A 5 61.78 6.46 -2.33
C ALA A 5 60.59 5.62 -2.82
N ILE A 6 60.24 4.57 -2.06
CA ILE A 6 59.08 3.73 -2.31
C ILE A 6 57.85 4.49 -1.78
N PHE A 7 57.03 5.03 -2.69
CA PHE A 7 55.72 5.59 -2.35
C PHE A 7 54.72 4.44 -2.21
N ILE A 8 54.44 4.05 -0.97
CA ILE A 8 53.36 3.12 -0.62
C ILE A 8 52.04 3.88 -0.80
N THR A 9 51.33 3.62 -1.88
CA THR A 9 49.97 4.10 -2.10
C THR A 9 49.04 3.36 -1.14
N VAL A 10 48.64 4.03 -0.06
CA VAL A 10 47.59 3.56 0.85
C VAL A 10 46.25 3.64 0.10
N THR A 11 45.75 2.50 -0.37
CA THR A 11 44.39 2.40 -0.93
C THR A 11 43.39 2.58 0.22
N VAL A 12 42.81 3.78 0.31
CA VAL A 12 41.70 4.07 1.22
C VAL A 12 40.48 3.29 0.72
N SER A 13 40.27 2.09 1.26
CA SER A 13 39.04 1.33 1.06
C SER A 13 37.89 2.09 1.70
N LEU A 14 37.13 2.80 0.86
CA LEU A 14 35.90 3.49 1.23
C LEU A 14 34.86 2.42 1.58
N PHE A 15 34.80 2.02 2.85
CA PHE A 15 33.71 1.22 3.38
C PHE A 15 32.43 2.08 3.34
N ILE A 16 31.65 1.89 2.28
CA ILE A 16 30.28 2.42 2.19
C ILE A 16 29.46 1.64 3.22
N THR A 17 29.30 2.18 4.42
CA THR A 17 28.33 1.67 5.39
C THR A 17 26.95 1.89 4.79
N ALA A 18 26.32 0.82 4.30
CA ALA A 18 24.93 0.84 3.90
C ALA A 18 24.09 1.23 5.12
N LEU A 19 23.60 2.47 5.14
CA LEU A 19 22.69 2.95 6.17
C LEU A 19 21.31 2.35 5.86
N SER A 20 21.02 1.19 6.44
CA SER A 20 19.69 0.60 6.40
C SER A 20 18.73 1.45 7.23
N VAL A 21 18.04 2.38 6.58
CA VAL A 21 16.88 3.03 7.20
C VAL A 21 15.80 1.96 7.32
N ALA A 22 15.59 1.47 8.54
CA ALA A 22 14.48 0.57 8.83
C ALA A 22 13.17 1.36 8.66
N LEU A 23 12.49 1.18 7.53
CA LEU A 23 11.12 1.67 7.38
C LEU A 23 10.27 1.02 8.47
N LYS A 24 9.59 1.84 9.27
CA LYS A 24 8.68 1.37 10.31
C LYS A 24 7.40 0.87 9.65
N ILE A 25 7.41 -0.38 9.23
CA ILE A 25 6.30 -1.06 8.56
C ILE A 25 5.54 -1.85 9.62
N PRO A 26 4.21 -1.68 9.75
CA PRO A 26 3.42 -2.43 10.73
C PRO A 26 3.28 -3.90 10.32
N ASP A 27 3.35 -4.81 11.28
CA ASP A 27 3.08 -6.24 11.02
C ASP A 27 1.59 -6.50 10.82
N VAL A 28 0.73 -5.79 11.56
CA VAL A 28 -0.72 -5.89 11.48
C VAL A 28 -1.32 -4.51 11.32
N VAL A 29 -2.26 -4.39 10.38
CA VAL A 29 -3.09 -3.20 10.18
C VAL A 29 -4.53 -3.56 10.46
N VAL A 30 -5.24 -2.73 11.24
CA VAL A 30 -6.67 -2.91 11.49
C VAL A 30 -7.43 -2.00 10.54
N LEU A 31 -8.28 -2.57 9.69
CA LEU A 31 -9.16 -1.82 8.80
C LEU A 31 -10.55 -1.74 9.43
N ASP A 32 -10.84 -0.61 10.09
CA ASP A 32 -12.05 -0.38 10.87
C ASP A 32 -12.86 0.85 10.43
N SER A 33 -12.36 1.63 9.47
CA SER A 33 -12.95 2.86 8.94
C SER A 33 -14.40 2.71 8.43
N ILE A 34 -14.82 1.49 8.08
CA ILE A 34 -16.20 1.16 7.67
C ILE A 34 -16.80 -0.02 8.45
N SER A 35 -16.40 -0.22 9.72
CA SER A 35 -16.88 -1.30 10.59
C SER A 35 -18.30 -1.06 11.13
N ASN A 36 -19.27 -0.95 10.23
CA ASN A 36 -20.67 -0.68 10.56
C ASN A 36 -21.47 -1.98 10.72
N ILE A 37 -21.57 -2.77 9.65
CA ILE A 37 -22.34 -4.04 9.59
C ILE A 37 -21.46 -5.24 10.00
N TYR A 38 -20.17 -5.17 9.67
CA TYR A 38 -19.18 -6.19 9.96
C TYR A 38 -18.13 -5.63 10.93
N GLY A 39 -17.48 -6.52 11.67
CA GLY A 39 -16.32 -6.19 12.49
C GLY A 39 -15.11 -5.77 11.63
N PRO A 40 -14.07 -5.22 12.27
CA PRO A 40 -12.89 -4.77 11.55
C PRO A 40 -12.13 -5.95 10.95
N VAL A 41 -11.41 -5.69 9.85
CA VAL A 41 -10.48 -6.66 9.27
C VAL A 41 -9.14 -6.50 9.97
N LYS A 42 -8.65 -7.56 10.61
CA LYS A 42 -7.25 -7.64 11.07
C LYS A 42 -6.39 -8.11 9.91
N PHE A 43 -5.73 -7.19 9.23
CA PHE A 43 -4.89 -7.46 8.08
C PHE A 43 -3.47 -7.75 8.53
N ASP A 44 -3.00 -8.98 8.30
CA ASP A 44 -1.61 -9.38 8.54
C ASP A 44 -0.71 -8.85 7.41
N HIS A 45 -0.27 -7.60 7.57
CA HIS A 45 0.57 -6.91 6.61
C HIS A 45 1.94 -7.59 6.43
N ALA A 46 2.53 -8.12 7.50
CA ALA A 46 3.81 -8.82 7.44
C ALA A 46 3.74 -10.06 6.55
N THR A 47 2.70 -10.89 6.70
CA THR A 47 2.53 -12.07 5.85
C THR A 47 2.19 -11.68 4.41
N HIS A 48 1.28 -10.73 4.20
CA HIS A 48 0.88 -10.35 2.84
C HIS A 48 2.01 -9.67 2.06
N SER A 49 2.84 -8.86 2.71
CA SER A 49 3.99 -8.21 2.05
C SER A 49 5.08 -9.19 1.60
N GLN A 50 5.16 -10.38 2.21
CA GLN A 50 6.08 -11.44 1.78
C GLN A 50 5.54 -12.24 0.58
N ILE A 51 4.21 -12.30 0.42
CA ILE A 51 3.55 -13.06 -0.66
C ILE A 51 3.31 -12.17 -1.88
N ALA A 52 3.00 -10.90 -1.66
CA ALA A 52 2.70 -9.95 -2.73
C ALA A 52 3.94 -9.67 -3.60
N GLU A 53 3.71 -9.50 -4.90
CA GLU A 53 4.74 -9.08 -5.87
C GLU A 53 5.09 -7.58 -5.75
N GLY A 54 5.45 -7.14 -4.53
CA GLY A 54 5.83 -5.77 -4.20
C GLY A 54 4.72 -4.91 -3.60
N CYS A 55 5.11 -3.76 -3.05
CA CYS A 55 4.21 -2.86 -2.33
C CYS A 55 3.06 -2.35 -3.20
N ILE A 56 3.25 -2.27 -4.52
CA ILE A 56 2.24 -1.77 -5.46
C ILE A 56 1.00 -2.68 -5.59
N THR A 57 1.16 -3.95 -5.21
CA THR A 57 0.07 -4.92 -5.18
C THR A 57 -1.00 -4.55 -4.15
N CYS A 58 -0.66 -3.76 -3.13
CA CYS A 58 -1.61 -3.21 -2.16
C CYS A 58 -1.74 -1.68 -2.29
N HIS A 59 -0.63 -0.97 -2.46
CA HIS A 59 -0.55 0.48 -2.59
C HIS A 59 -0.43 0.90 -4.06
N HIS A 60 -1.54 1.24 -4.72
CA HIS A 60 -1.41 1.73 -6.10
C HIS A 60 -0.55 3.00 -6.17
N GLU A 61 0.18 3.14 -7.26
CA GLU A 61 0.95 4.34 -7.56
C GLU A 61 0.17 5.20 -8.56
N HIS A 62 0.24 6.52 -8.38
CA HIS A 62 -0.23 7.47 -9.37
C HIS A 62 1.00 8.05 -10.08
N PRO A 63 0.97 8.21 -11.41
CA PRO A 63 2.06 8.85 -12.13
C PRO A 63 2.25 10.29 -11.67
N ALA A 64 3.49 10.76 -11.60
CA ALA A 64 3.84 12.10 -11.11
C ALA A 64 3.16 13.25 -11.88
N ASN A 65 2.83 13.04 -13.16
CA ASN A 65 2.10 13.99 -14.00
C ASN A 65 0.60 13.72 -13.97
N ALA A 66 -0.05 14.10 -12.88
CA ALA A 66 -1.45 13.77 -12.63
C ALA A 66 -2.44 14.92 -12.93
N GLU A 67 -2.10 15.80 -13.88
CA GLU A 67 -3.04 16.72 -14.53
C GLU A 67 -4.25 15.98 -15.14
N THR A 68 -4.08 14.72 -15.56
CA THR A 68 -5.16 13.85 -16.06
C THR A 68 -6.02 13.23 -14.96
N CYS A 69 -5.52 13.13 -13.72
CA CYS A 69 -6.23 12.49 -12.60
C CYS A 69 -7.34 13.38 -12.03
N LYS A 70 -7.16 14.71 -12.09
CA LYS A 70 -8.16 15.71 -11.67
C LYS A 70 -9.50 15.53 -12.38
N ASN A 71 -9.47 15.10 -13.65
CA ASN A 71 -10.65 14.98 -14.50
C ASN A 71 -11.51 13.74 -14.23
N CYS A 72 -11.01 12.76 -13.46
CA CYS A 72 -11.76 11.53 -13.17
C CYS A 72 -12.26 11.44 -11.73
N HIS A 73 -11.62 12.11 -10.76
CA HIS A 73 -11.86 11.87 -9.33
C HIS A 73 -11.89 13.10 -8.41
N GLY A 74 -11.89 14.34 -8.93
CA GLY A 74 -12.21 15.53 -8.12
C GLY A 74 -11.50 15.64 -6.76
N LEU A 75 -10.21 15.27 -6.68
CA LEU A 75 -9.48 15.24 -5.41
C LEU A 75 -9.10 16.65 -4.94
N ASP A 76 -9.15 16.87 -3.64
CA ASP A 76 -8.59 18.05 -2.99
C ASP A 76 -7.08 18.19 -3.26
N GLU A 77 -6.61 19.41 -3.47
CA GLU A 77 -5.23 19.71 -3.85
C GLU A 77 -4.22 19.24 -2.78
N SER A 78 -4.58 19.31 -1.50
CA SER A 78 -3.69 18.89 -0.40
C SER A 78 -3.55 17.37 -0.35
N ILE A 79 -4.64 16.64 -0.56
CA ILE A 79 -4.67 15.17 -0.64
C ILE A 79 -3.86 14.71 -1.84
N PHE A 80 -4.04 15.39 -2.98
CA PHE A 80 -3.29 15.11 -4.20
C PHE A 80 -1.78 15.27 -4.01
N LYS A 81 -1.31 16.41 -3.48
CA LYS A 81 0.12 16.63 -3.21
C LYS A 81 0.71 15.58 -2.26
N LYS A 82 -0.05 15.16 -1.25
CA LYS A 82 0.37 14.09 -0.33
C LYS A 82 0.51 12.74 -1.04
N SER A 83 -0.38 12.42 -1.98
CA SER A 83 -0.31 11.19 -2.76
C SER A 83 0.94 11.10 -3.65
N LEU A 84 1.49 12.26 -4.06
CA LEU A 84 2.73 12.36 -4.84
C LEU A 84 4.00 12.25 -3.98
N SER A 85 3.89 12.29 -2.65
CA SER A 85 5.02 12.38 -1.73
C SER A 85 5.68 11.03 -1.41
N GLY A 86 5.34 9.96 -2.12
CA GLY A 86 5.95 8.63 -1.96
C GLY A 86 5.70 7.97 -0.59
N THR A 87 4.74 8.48 0.18
CA THR A 87 4.33 7.90 1.47
C THR A 87 3.00 7.18 1.29
N PHE A 88 2.88 5.99 1.89
CA PHE A 88 1.65 5.22 1.81
C PHE A 88 0.53 5.92 2.59
N MET A 89 -0.53 6.31 1.89
CA MET A 89 -1.72 6.89 2.48
C MET A 89 -2.76 5.81 2.79
N SER A 90 -3.63 6.10 3.75
CA SER A 90 -4.80 5.26 4.02
C SER A 90 -5.79 5.35 2.85
N CYS A 91 -6.47 4.24 2.56
CA CYS A 91 -7.42 4.18 1.44
C CYS A 91 -8.57 5.19 1.60
N ASP A 92 -8.99 5.41 2.84
CA ASP A 92 -10.07 6.35 3.22
C ASP A 92 -9.69 7.82 3.08
N SER A 93 -8.41 8.13 2.84
CA SER A 93 -7.99 9.50 2.50
C SER A 93 -8.57 9.95 1.15
N CYS A 94 -8.87 9.01 0.24
CA CYS A 94 -9.45 9.31 -1.08
C CYS A 94 -10.77 8.58 -1.31
N HIS A 95 -10.89 7.32 -0.87
CA HIS A 95 -12.09 6.53 -1.07
C HIS A 95 -13.05 6.73 0.11
N GLY A 96 -14.13 7.46 -0.12
CA GLY A 96 -15.19 7.70 0.86
C GLY A 96 -16.46 6.90 0.56
N GLU A 97 -17.61 7.53 0.79
CA GLU A 97 -18.86 7.05 0.23
C GLU A 97 -18.87 7.17 -1.30
N TYR A 98 -19.72 6.39 -1.98
CA TYR A 98 -19.83 6.50 -3.43
C TYR A 98 -20.50 7.82 -3.80
N ASP A 99 -19.88 8.54 -4.74
CA ASP A 99 -20.38 9.80 -5.26
C ASP A 99 -20.75 9.66 -6.76
N PRO A 100 -22.03 9.86 -7.13
CA PRO A 100 -22.47 9.81 -8.52
C PRO A 100 -21.78 10.82 -9.45
N GLU A 101 -21.28 11.94 -8.93
CA GLU A 101 -20.59 12.98 -9.71
C GLU A 101 -19.14 12.56 -10.05
N THR A 102 -18.59 11.58 -9.32
CA THR A 102 -17.27 10.99 -9.57
C THR A 102 -17.38 9.47 -9.75
N PRO A 103 -18.16 8.98 -10.73
CA PRO A 103 -18.59 7.57 -10.82
C PRO A 103 -17.44 6.59 -11.02
N ASN A 104 -16.30 7.07 -11.49
CA ASN A 104 -15.10 6.26 -11.66
C ASN A 104 -14.39 5.99 -10.31
N MET A 105 -14.63 6.80 -9.27
CA MET A 105 -14.04 6.63 -7.94
C MET A 105 -14.87 5.62 -7.16
N PRO A 106 -14.35 4.41 -6.88
CA PRO A 106 -15.07 3.49 -6.03
C PRO A 106 -15.11 4.03 -4.60
N GLY A 107 -16.25 3.88 -3.92
CA GLY A 107 -16.31 4.06 -2.48
C GLY A 107 -15.43 3.04 -1.75
N LEU A 108 -15.11 3.32 -0.48
CA LEU A 108 -14.11 2.60 0.31
C LEU A 108 -14.35 1.09 0.39
N LYS A 109 -15.60 0.68 0.60
CA LYS A 109 -16.00 -0.74 0.62
C LYS A 109 -15.60 -1.46 -0.67
N VAL A 110 -15.86 -0.83 -1.82
CA VAL A 110 -15.55 -1.41 -3.13
C VAL A 110 -14.04 -1.40 -3.37
N ALA A 111 -13.33 -0.35 -2.94
CA ALA A 111 -11.88 -0.27 -3.04
C ALA A 111 -11.19 -1.43 -2.29
N TYR A 112 -11.58 -1.69 -1.03
CA TYR A 112 -11.05 -2.82 -0.26
C TYR A 112 -11.33 -4.16 -0.94
N HIS A 113 -12.59 -4.43 -1.31
CA HIS A 113 -12.95 -5.70 -1.93
C HIS A 113 -12.24 -5.93 -3.27
N ARG A 114 -12.13 -4.90 -4.13
CA ARG A 114 -11.38 -5.01 -5.38
C ARG A 114 -9.93 -5.39 -5.11
N LYS A 115 -9.26 -4.75 -4.15
CA LYS A 115 -7.84 -4.99 -3.89
C LYS A 115 -7.58 -6.36 -3.26
N CYS A 116 -8.38 -6.77 -2.28
CA CYS A 116 -8.26 -8.09 -1.68
C CYS A 116 -8.60 -9.21 -2.68
N PHE A 117 -9.71 -9.07 -3.42
CA PHE A 117 -10.14 -10.10 -4.36
C PHE A 117 -9.29 -10.15 -5.62
N GLN A 118 -8.62 -9.07 -6.01
CA GLN A 118 -7.71 -9.08 -7.15
C GLN A 118 -6.61 -10.15 -6.99
N CYS A 119 -6.05 -10.30 -5.78
CA CYS A 119 -5.08 -11.34 -5.49
C CYS A 119 -5.77 -12.67 -5.13
N HIS A 120 -6.78 -12.63 -4.26
CA HIS A 120 -7.38 -13.84 -3.71
C HIS A 120 -8.34 -14.58 -4.67
N LYS A 121 -8.69 -14.01 -5.82
CA LYS A 121 -9.55 -14.68 -6.80
C LYS A 121 -8.90 -16.00 -7.25
N GLY A 122 -9.63 -17.09 -7.11
CA GLY A 122 -9.12 -18.43 -7.40
C GLY A 122 -8.22 -19.02 -6.32
N MET A 123 -8.03 -18.32 -5.18
CA MET A 123 -7.22 -18.78 -4.04
C MET A 123 -8.07 -19.14 -2.83
N GLY A 124 -7.67 -20.21 -2.13
CA GLY A 124 -8.27 -20.63 -0.86
C GLY A 124 -9.78 -20.81 -0.91
N MET A 125 -10.47 -20.44 0.17
CA MET A 125 -11.93 -20.58 0.32
C MET A 125 -12.72 -19.46 -0.39
N ILE A 126 -12.05 -18.50 -1.04
CA ILE A 126 -12.71 -17.37 -1.74
C ILE A 126 -13.26 -17.81 -3.10
N GLY A 127 -12.57 -18.72 -3.78
CA GLY A 127 -12.98 -19.22 -5.10
C GLY A 127 -12.96 -18.15 -6.20
N GLU A 128 -13.60 -18.45 -7.33
CA GLU A 128 -13.72 -17.51 -8.47
C GLU A 128 -14.76 -16.41 -8.21
N ASP A 129 -15.77 -16.72 -7.40
CA ASP A 129 -16.83 -15.80 -6.97
C ASP A 129 -16.73 -15.62 -5.46
N PRO A 130 -16.33 -14.42 -4.96
CA PRO A 130 -16.10 -14.19 -3.54
C PRO A 130 -17.38 -14.45 -2.73
N LYS A 131 -17.46 -15.64 -2.12
CA LYS A 131 -18.50 -16.06 -1.20
C LYS A 131 -17.92 -16.09 0.22
N GLY A 132 -18.79 -16.13 1.23
CA GLY A 132 -18.33 -16.28 2.60
C GLY A 132 -17.83 -15.00 3.25
N CYS A 133 -18.62 -13.93 3.17
CA CYS A 133 -18.32 -12.60 3.73
C CYS A 133 -17.72 -12.65 5.14
N THR A 134 -18.20 -13.58 5.98
CA THR A 134 -17.82 -13.67 7.40
C THR A 134 -16.77 -14.71 7.73
N GLN A 135 -16.27 -15.43 6.74
CA GLN A 135 -15.49 -16.65 6.95
C GLN A 135 -13.98 -16.38 7.01
N LEU A 136 -13.51 -15.31 6.37
CA LEU A 136 -12.09 -15.07 6.15
C LEU A 136 -11.66 -13.66 6.55
N CYS A 137 -12.32 -12.64 6.00
CA CYS A 137 -11.82 -11.27 6.10
C CYS A 137 -12.40 -10.52 7.31
N HIS A 138 -13.73 -10.50 7.47
CA HIS A 138 -14.39 -9.73 8.53
C HIS A 138 -15.55 -10.49 9.17
N ALA A 139 -15.56 -10.64 10.48
CA ALA A 139 -16.69 -11.27 11.18
C ALA A 139 -17.95 -10.39 11.10
N LYS A 140 -19.14 -10.99 11.25
CA LYS A 140 -20.36 -10.19 11.49
C LYS A 140 -20.20 -9.43 12.80
N LYS A 141 -20.60 -8.15 12.83
CA LYS A 141 -20.60 -7.41 14.08
C LYS A 141 -21.68 -8.03 14.98
N THR A 142 -21.27 -8.58 16.11
CA THR A 142 -22.22 -9.03 17.14
C THR A 142 -22.87 -7.79 17.75
N ARG A 143 -24.19 -7.82 17.95
CA ARG A 143 -24.92 -6.76 18.66
C ARG A 143 -24.45 -6.65 20.10
#